data_AF-A0A7Z7QMX7-F1
#
_entry.id   AF-A0A7Z7QMX7-F1
#
_cell.length_a   1.000
_cell.length_b   1.000
_cell.length_c   1.000
_cell.angle_alpha   90.00
_cell.angle_beta   90.00
_cell.angle_gamma   90.00
#
_symmetry.space_group_name_H-M   'P 1'
#
loop_
_entity.id
_entity.type
_entity.pdbx_description
1 polymer ?
#
loop_
_entity_poly.entity_id
_entity_poly.type
_entity_poly.pdbx_seq_one_letter_code
_entity_poly.pdbx_strand_id
1 'polypeptide(L)'
;MRPLLTLAEKYYDDNPAFRPKKHPEKTPSESERLQITKIHQAITMIQFKLEAPIIKRRPEFEMESRLLLDRVNYQDRTVEIDGVVHPVENTCFRTVDPRQPSALLEEEKEVIDKLLISFQESEKLRRHIDFLMKKGNLYLRYNGNLLIHGCIPIDEQGEMEGMVINGQYESGRALVDEFEKHVHYAYEHKDEHDDLSTDLVWYLWTGKYSSLFGKRAMTTFERYFIQDKKTHKEKKNPYYHLREDEAVVKKMLQEFDLDPEQGRIINGHTPVKERDGETPIKANGKMLVIDGGFSKAYQSTTGIAGYTLLYNSFGMQLVAHQQFNSKENMLETGEDELSIRRVVDEELERKLIRDTNKGAELQKEIDMLKALMNYRYMKKSTHY
;
A
#
# COMPACT_ATOMS: atom_id res chain seq x y z
N MET A 1 -25.29 3.09 -3.46
CA MET A 1 -25.07 4.38 -4.17
C MET A 1 -26.21 5.39 -4.02
N ARG A 2 -27.50 5.03 -4.17
CA ARG A 2 -28.62 5.99 -4.06
C ARG A 2 -28.66 6.83 -2.76
N PRO A 3 -28.41 6.26 -1.55
CA PRO A 3 -28.39 7.05 -0.31
C PRO A 3 -27.32 8.15 -0.32
N LEU A 4 -26.12 7.84 -0.81
CA LEU A 4 -25.02 8.81 -0.91
C LEU A 4 -25.38 9.95 -1.88
N LEU A 5 -26.04 9.62 -2.99
CA LEU A 5 -26.53 10.64 -3.92
C LEU A 5 -27.57 11.54 -3.26
N THR A 6 -28.56 10.97 -2.56
CA THR A 6 -29.60 11.74 -1.86
C THR A 6 -29.00 12.65 -0.78
N LEU A 7 -28.07 12.13 0.02
CA LEU A 7 -27.33 12.92 1.03
C LEU A 7 -26.58 14.08 0.35
N ALA A 8 -25.86 13.79 -0.73
CA ALA A 8 -25.10 14.78 -1.48
C ALA A 8 -25.99 15.90 -2.03
N GLU A 9 -27.14 15.55 -2.62
CA GLU A 9 -28.10 16.53 -3.14
C GLU A 9 -28.73 17.39 -2.04
N LYS A 10 -28.98 16.81 -0.86
CA LYS A 10 -29.59 17.50 0.28
C LYS A 10 -28.65 18.54 0.92
N TYR A 11 -27.38 18.20 1.09
CA TYR A 11 -26.46 19.01 1.90
C TYR A 11 -25.42 19.81 1.11
N TYR A 12 -25.10 19.43 -0.12
CA TYR A 12 -23.96 20.00 -0.83
C TYR A 12 -24.36 20.71 -2.13
N ASP A 13 -23.66 21.80 -2.42
CA ASP A 13 -23.79 22.58 -3.65
C ASP A 13 -22.51 22.44 -4.51
N ASP A 14 -22.44 23.17 -5.62
CA ASP A 14 -21.23 23.19 -6.42
C ASP A 14 -20.05 23.77 -5.62
N ASN A 15 -18.90 23.11 -5.72
CA ASN A 15 -17.66 23.52 -5.08
C ASN A 15 -16.50 23.20 -6.03
N PRO A 16 -15.92 24.21 -6.70
CA PRO A 16 -14.90 23.99 -7.71
C PRO A 16 -13.70 23.16 -7.25
N ALA A 17 -13.33 23.21 -5.96
CA ALA A 17 -12.22 22.44 -5.40
C ALA A 17 -12.47 20.91 -5.41
N PHE A 18 -13.73 20.49 -5.45
CA PHE A 18 -14.15 19.08 -5.44
C PHE A 18 -14.55 18.55 -6.81
N ARG A 19 -14.48 19.37 -7.87
CA ARG A 19 -14.81 18.92 -9.23
C ARG A 19 -13.86 17.81 -9.67
N PRO A 20 -14.37 16.79 -10.39
CA PRO A 20 -13.52 15.70 -10.88
C PRO A 20 -12.43 16.25 -11.82
N LYS A 21 -11.24 15.67 -11.74
CA LYS A 21 -10.15 15.98 -12.68
C LYS A 21 -10.59 15.56 -14.10
N LYS A 22 -10.19 16.34 -15.10
CA LYS A 22 -10.48 16.04 -16.51
C LYS A 22 -9.86 14.69 -16.89
N HIS A 23 -10.67 13.79 -17.43
CA HIS A 23 -10.20 12.51 -17.97
C HIS A 23 -10.05 12.65 -19.49
N PRO A 24 -8.94 12.21 -20.10
CA PRO A 24 -8.69 12.40 -21.54
C PRO A 24 -9.75 11.71 -22.41
N GLU A 25 -10.26 10.56 -21.98
CA GLU A 25 -11.24 9.76 -22.73
C GLU A 25 -12.70 9.98 -22.30
N LYS A 26 -12.97 10.78 -21.26
CA LYS A 26 -14.32 10.96 -20.71
C LYS A 26 -14.59 12.42 -20.39
N THR A 27 -15.55 12.99 -21.11
CA THR A 27 -16.06 14.35 -20.85
C THR A 27 -17.44 14.23 -20.24
N PRO A 28 -17.58 14.26 -18.90
CA PRO A 28 -18.89 14.25 -18.26
C PRO A 28 -19.66 15.52 -18.65
N SER A 29 -20.98 15.38 -18.78
CA SER A 29 -21.87 16.53 -18.90
C SER A 29 -21.77 17.45 -17.67
N GLU A 30 -22.21 18.71 -17.80
CA GLU A 30 -22.21 19.65 -16.68
C GLU A 30 -23.02 19.15 -15.48
N SER A 31 -24.15 18.47 -15.74
CA SER A 31 -24.99 17.84 -14.70
C SER A 31 -24.25 16.73 -13.97
N GLU A 32 -23.60 15.81 -14.70
CA GLU A 32 -22.81 14.74 -14.10
C GLU A 32 -21.63 15.31 -13.30
N ARG A 33 -20.97 16.36 -13.81
CA ARG A 33 -19.86 17.01 -13.12
C ARG A 33 -20.31 17.62 -11.80
N LEU A 34 -21.46 18.28 -11.77
CA LEU A 34 -22.06 18.82 -10.56
C LEU A 34 -22.41 17.70 -9.57
N GLN A 35 -23.03 16.62 -10.05
CA GLN A 35 -23.41 15.48 -9.21
C GLN A 35 -22.17 14.83 -8.55
N ILE A 36 -21.11 14.58 -9.33
CA ILE A 36 -19.84 14.04 -8.81
C ILE A 36 -19.24 15.00 -7.78
N THR A 37 -19.31 16.32 -8.00
CA THR A 37 -18.79 17.33 -7.08
C THR A 37 -19.50 17.31 -5.73
N LYS A 38 -20.83 17.15 -5.73
CA LYS A 38 -21.62 17.02 -4.49
C LYS A 38 -21.30 15.71 -3.75
N ILE A 39 -21.24 14.60 -4.48
CA ILE A 39 -20.91 13.28 -3.92
C ILE A 39 -19.50 13.28 -3.31
N HIS A 40 -18.54 13.91 -3.99
CA HIS A 40 -17.16 13.99 -3.53
C HIS A 40 -17.03 14.77 -2.21
N GLN A 41 -17.74 15.89 -2.07
CA GLN A 41 -17.80 16.60 -0.79
C GLN A 41 -18.40 15.73 0.32
N ALA A 42 -19.54 15.08 0.04
CA ALA A 42 -20.21 14.23 1.01
C ALA A 42 -19.31 13.09 1.51
N ILE A 43 -18.68 12.33 0.60
CA ILE A 43 -17.83 11.21 1.01
C ILE A 43 -16.54 11.68 1.71
N THR A 44 -16.01 12.85 1.35
CA THR A 44 -14.85 13.44 2.01
C THR A 44 -15.15 13.79 3.47
N MET A 45 -16.31 14.40 3.74
CA MET A 45 -16.70 14.73 5.11
C MET A 45 -16.98 13.48 5.94
N ILE A 46 -17.63 12.46 5.36
CA ILE A 46 -17.83 11.17 6.03
C ILE A 46 -16.49 10.53 6.38
N GLN A 47 -15.52 10.53 5.46
CA GLN A 47 -14.18 9.99 5.72
C GLN A 47 -13.51 10.68 6.92
N PHE A 48 -13.45 12.01 6.94
CA PHE A 48 -12.82 12.72 8.08
C PHE A 48 -13.51 12.46 9.41
N LYS A 49 -14.83 12.27 9.40
CA LYS A 49 -15.58 11.91 10.61
C LYS A 49 -15.28 10.49 11.08
N LEU A 50 -15.12 9.53 10.16
CA LEU A 50 -14.82 8.13 10.46
C LEU A 50 -13.39 7.91 10.98
N GLU A 51 -12.42 8.70 10.53
CA GLU A 51 -11.02 8.58 10.95
C GLU A 51 -10.81 8.96 12.42
N ALA A 52 -11.54 9.97 12.91
CA ALA A 52 -11.32 10.53 14.25
C ALA A 52 -11.58 9.56 15.42
N PRO A 53 -12.67 8.76 15.44
CA PRO A 53 -12.86 7.73 16.47
C PRO A 53 -11.72 6.72 16.56
N ILE A 54 -11.12 6.32 15.44
CA ILE A 54 -9.98 5.39 15.40
C ILE A 54 -8.77 6.02 16.07
N ILE A 55 -8.44 7.25 15.70
CA ILE A 55 -7.30 7.97 16.29
C ILE A 55 -7.49 8.19 17.79
N LYS A 56 -8.70 8.58 18.22
CA LYS A 56 -9.01 8.85 19.64
C LYS A 56 -8.90 7.59 20.51
N ARG A 57 -9.23 6.41 19.98
CA ARG A 57 -9.17 5.14 20.74
C ARG A 57 -7.80 4.44 20.67
N ARG A 58 -6.91 4.87 19.77
CA ARG A 58 -5.55 4.32 19.57
C ARG A 58 -4.46 5.41 19.66
N PRO A 59 -4.22 6.00 20.85
CA PRO A 59 -3.14 6.98 21.02
C PRO A 59 -1.76 6.41 20.61
N GLU A 60 -1.54 5.10 20.73
CA GLU A 60 -0.33 4.40 20.31
C GLU A 60 -0.04 4.49 18.80
N PHE A 61 -1.02 4.89 17.98
CA PHE A 61 -0.80 5.13 16.55
C PHE A 61 -0.07 6.45 16.27
N GLU A 62 0.03 7.32 17.27
CA GLU A 62 0.67 8.65 17.18
C GLU A 62 0.09 9.52 16.05
N MET A 63 -1.23 9.48 15.89
CA MET A 63 -1.97 10.17 14.83
C MET A 63 -2.80 11.37 15.31
N GLU A 64 -2.66 11.81 16.55
CA GLU A 64 -3.47 12.91 17.12
C GLU A 64 -3.38 14.21 16.30
N SER A 65 -2.24 14.48 15.67
CA SER A 65 -2.06 15.62 14.76
C SER A 65 -3.02 15.61 13.57
N ARG A 66 -3.61 14.44 13.25
CA ARG A 66 -4.57 14.22 12.17
C ARG A 66 -6.02 14.44 12.55
N LEU A 67 -6.34 14.72 13.81
CA LEU A 67 -7.68 15.15 14.25
C LEU A 67 -8.01 16.59 13.78
N LEU A 68 -7.73 16.91 12.52
CA LEU A 68 -7.82 18.27 11.98
C LEU A 68 -9.24 18.82 12.00
N LEU A 69 -10.25 17.96 11.78
CA LEU A 69 -11.65 18.38 11.85
C LEU A 69 -12.00 18.89 13.26
N ASP A 70 -11.49 18.24 14.32
CA ASP A 70 -11.69 18.68 15.71
C ASP A 70 -10.91 19.97 16.04
N ARG A 71 -9.86 20.29 15.27
CA ARG A 71 -8.99 21.45 15.48
C ARG A 71 -9.42 22.70 14.71
N VAL A 72 -10.47 22.61 13.89
CA VAL A 72 -10.99 23.78 13.16
C VAL A 72 -11.66 24.73 14.15
N ASN A 73 -11.23 25.99 14.14
CA ASN A 73 -12.01 27.08 14.69
C ASN A 73 -13.08 27.48 13.67
N TYR A 74 -14.31 27.00 13.88
CA TYR A 74 -15.43 27.23 12.97
C TYR A 74 -15.94 28.67 12.94
N GLN A 75 -15.69 29.45 14.00
CA GLN A 75 -16.07 30.85 14.07
C GLN A 75 -15.15 31.71 13.19
N ASP A 76 -13.84 31.54 13.36
CA ASP A 76 -12.83 32.32 12.65
C ASP A 76 -12.43 31.69 11.31
N ARG A 77 -12.92 30.47 11.03
CA ARG A 77 -12.57 29.63 9.87
C ARG A 77 -11.05 29.46 9.72
N THR A 78 -10.42 29.05 10.80
CA THR A 78 -8.98 28.79 10.83
C THR A 78 -8.69 27.41 11.42
N VAL A 79 -7.51 26.88 11.15
CA VAL A 79 -6.99 25.65 11.76
C VAL A 79 -5.50 25.81 12.01
N GLU A 80 -5.02 25.28 13.12
CA GLU A 80 -3.59 25.25 13.40
C GLU A 80 -2.97 23.93 12.90
N ILE A 81 -1.93 24.04 12.08
CA ILE A 81 -1.15 22.92 11.55
C ILE A 81 0.31 23.22 11.83
N ASP A 82 1.01 22.29 12.50
CA ASP A 82 2.43 22.42 12.87
C ASP A 82 2.79 23.77 13.56
N GLY A 83 1.89 24.26 14.42
CA GLY A 83 2.08 25.52 15.16
C GLY A 83 1.77 26.79 14.36
N VAL A 84 1.30 26.67 13.12
CA VAL A 84 0.94 27.81 12.25
C VAL A 84 -0.58 27.82 12.02
N VAL A 85 -1.20 28.98 12.22
CA VAL A 85 -2.63 29.18 11.97
C VAL A 85 -2.87 29.48 10.49
N HIS A 86 -3.74 28.70 9.86
CA HIS A 86 -4.10 28.82 8.46
C HIS A 86 -5.61 29.10 8.29
N PRO A 87 -6.00 29.96 7.32
CA PRO A 87 -7.40 30.08 6.94
C PRO A 87 -7.90 28.81 6.25
N VAL A 88 -9.15 28.45 6.51
CA VAL A 88 -9.84 27.31 5.92
C VAL A 88 -10.72 27.80 4.76
N GLU A 89 -10.41 27.35 3.55
CA GLU A 89 -11.12 27.65 2.30
C GLU A 89 -11.96 26.47 1.81
N ASN A 90 -12.76 26.67 0.76
CA ASN A 90 -13.56 25.63 0.09
C ASN A 90 -14.44 24.79 1.03
N THR A 91 -14.87 25.38 2.14
CA THR A 91 -15.55 24.67 3.22
C THR A 91 -16.82 23.98 2.73
N CYS A 92 -16.99 22.73 3.14
CA CYS A 92 -18.22 21.95 2.90
C CYS A 92 -18.77 21.35 4.20
N PHE A 93 -18.57 22.06 5.32
CA PHE A 93 -18.86 21.57 6.68
C PHE A 93 -20.34 21.62 7.09
N ARG A 94 -21.29 21.57 6.13
CA ARG A 94 -22.72 21.70 6.44
C ARG A 94 -23.25 20.61 7.36
N THR A 95 -22.66 19.41 7.32
CA THR A 95 -23.06 18.28 8.16
C THR A 95 -22.27 18.20 9.47
N VAL A 96 -21.40 19.17 9.77
CA VAL A 96 -20.52 19.15 10.95
C VAL A 96 -21.15 19.95 12.09
N ASP A 97 -21.33 19.34 13.26
CA ASP A 97 -21.61 20.07 14.51
C ASP A 97 -20.27 20.52 15.10
N PRO A 98 -19.97 21.84 15.23
CA PRO A 98 -18.73 22.33 15.82
C PRO A 98 -18.43 21.81 17.24
N ARG A 99 -19.46 21.37 17.98
CA ARG A 99 -19.30 20.81 19.34
C ARG A 99 -18.92 19.33 19.32
N GLN A 100 -19.24 18.63 18.24
CA GLN A 100 -18.90 17.22 18.02
C GLN A 100 -18.51 17.01 16.54
N PRO A 101 -17.37 17.52 16.09
CA PRO A 101 -17.06 17.59 14.65
C PRO A 101 -17.00 16.24 13.95
N SER A 102 -16.55 15.20 14.67
CA SER A 102 -16.43 13.83 14.16
C SER A 102 -17.74 13.03 14.19
N ALA A 103 -18.85 13.57 14.69
CA ALA A 103 -20.11 12.82 14.77
C ALA A 103 -20.75 12.67 13.38
N LEU A 104 -21.09 11.43 13.01
CA LEU A 104 -21.90 11.16 11.83
C LEU A 104 -23.35 11.57 12.06
N LEU A 105 -23.98 12.13 11.04
CA LEU A 105 -25.45 12.22 10.98
C LEU A 105 -26.05 10.82 10.80
N GLU A 106 -27.31 10.63 11.18
CA GLU A 106 -28.04 9.38 10.93
C GLU A 106 -28.06 9.03 9.43
N GLU A 107 -28.24 10.02 8.55
CA GLU A 107 -28.20 9.79 7.11
C GLU A 107 -26.79 9.44 6.59
N GLU A 108 -25.72 9.96 7.23
CA GLU A 108 -24.34 9.58 6.90
C GLU A 108 -24.04 8.14 7.34
N LYS A 109 -24.55 7.74 8.50
CA LYS A 109 -24.47 6.36 9.00
C LYS A 109 -25.21 5.39 8.07
N GLU A 110 -26.42 5.72 7.63
CA GLU A 110 -27.19 4.92 6.67
C GLU A 110 -26.42 4.71 5.35
N VAL A 111 -25.68 5.73 4.90
CA VAL A 111 -24.81 5.64 3.72
C VAL A 111 -23.71 4.60 3.93
N ILE A 112 -23.00 4.66 5.06
CA ILE A 112 -21.91 3.73 5.38
C ILE A 112 -22.42 2.31 5.56
N ASP A 113 -23.49 2.10 6.32
CA ASP A 113 -24.08 0.78 6.54
C ASP A 113 -24.44 0.10 5.21
N LYS A 114 -25.05 0.85 4.29
CA LYS A 114 -25.39 0.33 2.95
C LYS A 114 -24.16 0.08 2.08
N LEU A 115 -23.11 0.88 2.19
CA LEU A 115 -21.85 0.64 1.49
C LEU A 115 -21.17 -0.62 2.02
N LEU A 116 -21.09 -0.81 3.33
CA LEU A 116 -20.53 -2.00 3.96
C LEU A 116 -21.23 -3.27 3.44
N ILE A 117 -22.56 -3.33 3.52
CA ILE A 117 -23.35 -4.44 2.98
C ILE A 117 -23.04 -4.66 1.49
N SER A 118 -23.03 -3.60 0.69
CA SER A 118 -22.79 -3.72 -0.76
C SER A 118 -21.41 -4.30 -1.09
N PHE A 119 -20.39 -3.97 -0.30
CA PHE A 119 -19.03 -4.48 -0.49
C PHE A 119 -18.87 -5.90 0.04
N GLN A 120 -19.40 -6.19 1.23
CA GLN A 120 -19.28 -7.50 1.90
C GLN A 120 -20.08 -8.60 1.19
N GLU A 121 -21.27 -8.28 0.66
CA GLU A 121 -22.14 -9.24 -0.05
C GLU A 121 -21.76 -9.41 -1.53
N SER A 122 -20.85 -8.59 -2.05
CA SER A 122 -20.40 -8.70 -3.44
C SER A 122 -19.53 -9.94 -3.63
N GLU A 123 -20.10 -11.00 -4.23
CA GLU A 123 -19.40 -12.26 -4.51
C GLU A 123 -18.04 -12.04 -5.20
N LYS A 124 -17.99 -11.14 -6.18
CA LYS A 124 -16.75 -10.87 -6.93
C LYS A 124 -15.67 -10.26 -6.05
N LEU A 125 -16.03 -9.27 -5.22
CA LEU A 125 -15.07 -8.63 -4.32
C LEU A 125 -14.62 -9.61 -3.24
N ARG A 126 -15.57 -10.35 -2.65
CA ARG A 126 -15.27 -11.40 -1.67
C ARG A 126 -14.28 -12.41 -2.25
N ARG A 127 -14.57 -12.99 -3.43
CA ARG A 127 -13.66 -13.95 -4.08
C ARG A 127 -12.25 -13.39 -4.31
N HIS A 128 -12.11 -12.12 -4.66
CA HIS A 128 -10.79 -11.49 -4.83
C HIS A 128 -10.06 -11.32 -3.49
N ILE A 129 -10.74 -10.83 -2.45
CA ILE A 129 -10.15 -10.68 -1.12
C ILE A 129 -9.82 -12.06 -0.53
N ASP A 130 -10.70 -13.05 -0.64
CA ASP A 130 -10.46 -14.43 -0.18
C ASP A 130 -9.19 -15.01 -0.82
N PHE A 131 -8.96 -14.74 -2.11
CA PHE A 131 -7.74 -15.15 -2.79
C PHE A 131 -6.50 -14.45 -2.21
N LEU A 132 -6.57 -13.13 -1.99
CA LEU A 132 -5.48 -12.36 -1.39
C LEU A 132 -5.19 -12.82 0.03
N MET A 133 -6.19 -13.08 0.86
CA MET A 133 -5.99 -13.58 2.23
C MET A 133 -5.44 -15.00 2.24
N LYS A 134 -5.79 -15.84 1.24
CA LYS A 134 -5.29 -17.21 1.16
C LYS A 134 -3.84 -17.32 0.63
N LYS A 135 -3.39 -16.34 -0.16
CA LYS A 135 -2.13 -16.44 -0.94
C LYS A 135 -1.18 -15.28 -0.76
N GLY A 136 -1.70 -14.12 -0.44
CA GLY A 136 -0.95 -12.89 -0.20
C GLY A 136 -0.33 -12.90 1.19
N ASN A 137 0.73 -12.11 1.30
CA ASN A 137 1.41 -11.75 2.54
C ASN A 137 1.96 -10.32 2.33
N LEU A 138 2.20 -9.57 3.39
CA LEU A 138 2.80 -8.23 3.38
C LEU A 138 4.23 -8.24 2.85
N TYR A 139 4.94 -9.36 3.02
CA TYR A 139 6.22 -9.64 2.39
C TYR A 139 6.34 -11.13 2.05
N LEU A 140 7.25 -11.47 1.13
CA LEU A 140 7.54 -12.85 0.78
C LEU A 140 9.05 -13.09 0.69
N ARG A 141 9.53 -14.13 1.37
CA ARG A 141 10.89 -14.64 1.25
C ARG A 141 10.92 -15.79 0.25
N TYR A 142 11.51 -15.56 -0.92
CA TYR A 142 11.46 -16.52 -2.01
C TYR A 142 12.79 -16.63 -2.76
N ASN A 143 13.32 -17.85 -2.80
CA ASN A 143 14.58 -18.24 -3.41
C ASN A 143 15.75 -17.32 -3.02
N GLY A 144 15.85 -17.00 -1.73
CA GLY A 144 16.88 -16.11 -1.18
C GLY A 144 16.62 -14.61 -1.36
N ASN A 145 15.48 -14.22 -1.96
CA ASN A 145 15.11 -12.82 -2.17
C ASN A 145 13.95 -12.39 -1.27
N LEU A 146 13.90 -11.10 -0.97
CA LEU A 146 12.80 -10.46 -0.27
C LEU A 146 11.89 -9.73 -1.26
N LEU A 147 10.60 -10.03 -1.26
CA LEU A 147 9.60 -9.33 -2.07
C LEU A 147 8.73 -8.49 -1.15
N ILE A 148 8.64 -7.18 -1.41
CA ILE A 148 7.85 -6.23 -0.62
C ILE A 148 7.07 -5.27 -1.53
N HIS A 149 5.84 -4.92 -1.13
CA HIS A 149 5.03 -3.99 -1.91
C HIS A 149 5.46 -2.53 -1.67
N GLY A 150 5.21 -1.99 -0.46
CA GLY A 150 5.41 -0.57 -0.15
C GLY A 150 6.82 -0.21 0.27
N CYS A 151 7.16 -0.44 1.53
CA CYS A 151 8.46 -0.17 2.13
C CYS A 151 8.69 -0.98 3.41
N ILE A 152 9.93 -0.97 3.91
CA ILE A 152 10.26 -1.35 5.28
C ILE A 152 10.48 -0.04 6.06
N PRO A 153 9.74 0.22 7.17
CA PRO A 153 9.91 1.44 7.95
C PRO A 153 11.32 1.53 8.53
N ILE A 154 12.07 2.55 8.11
CA ILE A 154 13.40 2.84 8.64
C ILE A 154 13.59 4.34 8.88
N ASP A 155 14.49 4.68 9.80
CA ASP A 155 14.87 6.05 10.08
C ASP A 155 15.96 6.57 9.12
N GLU A 156 16.41 7.81 9.33
CA GLU A 156 17.45 8.45 8.51
C GLU A 156 18.84 7.80 8.70
N GLN A 157 19.02 6.97 9.72
CA GLN A 157 20.25 6.20 10.00
C GLN A 157 20.18 4.78 9.41
N GLY A 158 19.03 4.38 8.86
CA GLY A 158 18.80 3.02 8.38
C GLY A 158 18.53 2.01 9.51
N GLU A 159 18.13 2.48 10.69
CA GLU A 159 17.61 1.64 11.77
C GLU A 159 16.13 1.35 11.56
N MET A 160 15.69 0.16 11.98
CA MET A 160 14.29 -0.27 11.85
C MET A 160 13.40 0.55 12.77
N GLU A 161 12.43 1.23 12.18
CA GLU A 161 11.40 1.93 12.95
C GLU A 161 10.33 0.95 13.43
N GLY A 162 9.66 1.33 14.51
CA GLY A 162 8.69 0.50 15.18
C GLY A 162 7.60 1.30 15.88
N MET A 163 6.61 0.57 16.39
CA MET A 163 5.54 1.11 17.21
C MET A 163 5.09 0.10 18.25
N VAL A 164 4.32 0.56 19.22
CA VAL A 164 3.72 -0.31 20.23
C VAL A 164 2.44 -0.93 19.68
N ILE A 165 2.37 -2.26 19.67
CA ILE A 165 1.16 -3.04 19.36
C ILE A 165 0.92 -3.99 20.54
N ASN A 166 -0.30 -4.00 21.09
CA ASN A 166 -0.64 -4.80 22.28
C ASN A 166 0.32 -4.60 23.49
N GLY A 167 0.86 -3.39 23.65
CA GLY A 167 1.78 -3.07 24.74
C GLY A 167 3.23 -3.56 24.53
N GLN A 168 3.53 -4.16 23.37
CA GLN A 168 4.88 -4.58 22.99
C GLN A 168 5.40 -3.69 21.86
N TYR A 169 6.64 -3.22 21.97
CA TYR A 169 7.27 -2.46 20.90
C TYR A 169 7.79 -3.42 19.84
N GLU A 170 7.26 -3.31 18.64
CA GLU A 170 7.64 -4.13 17.49
C GLU A 170 8.32 -3.25 16.44
N SER A 171 9.40 -3.76 15.84
CA SER A 171 10.14 -3.08 14.77
C SER A 171 10.59 -4.07 13.70
N GLY A 172 10.97 -3.56 12.52
CA GLY A 172 11.56 -4.38 11.47
C GLY A 172 10.64 -5.52 11.03
N ARG A 173 11.15 -6.75 10.94
CA ARG A 173 10.34 -7.91 10.53
C ARG A 173 9.23 -8.20 11.53
N ALA A 174 9.50 -8.10 12.82
CA ALA A 174 8.53 -8.43 13.86
C ALA A 174 7.27 -7.54 13.78
N LEU A 175 7.47 -6.25 13.46
CA LEU A 175 6.36 -5.33 13.20
C LEU A 175 5.49 -5.77 12.01
N VAL A 176 6.12 -6.15 10.89
CA VAL A 176 5.39 -6.59 9.70
C VAL A 176 4.67 -7.91 9.94
N ASP A 177 5.29 -8.84 10.69
CA ASP A 177 4.67 -10.09 11.12
C ASP A 177 3.44 -9.82 12.02
N GLU A 178 3.50 -8.82 12.90
CA GLU A 178 2.38 -8.44 13.76
C GLU A 178 1.23 -7.80 12.97
N PHE A 179 1.54 -6.92 12.02
CA PHE A 179 0.55 -6.39 11.09
C PHE A 179 -0.15 -7.50 10.30
N GLU A 180 0.59 -8.48 9.79
CA GLU A 180 0.04 -9.62 9.06
C GLU A 180 -1.00 -10.36 9.93
N LYS A 181 -0.63 -10.73 11.17
CA LYS A 181 -1.54 -11.42 12.10
C LYS A 181 -2.85 -10.66 12.29
N HIS A 182 -2.77 -9.34 12.50
CA HIS A 182 -3.95 -8.50 12.68
C HIS A 182 -4.80 -8.38 11.40
N VAL A 183 -4.20 -8.33 10.22
CA VAL A 183 -4.93 -8.34 8.94
C VAL A 183 -5.72 -9.65 8.77
N HIS A 184 -5.11 -10.80 9.08
CA HIS A 184 -5.82 -12.10 9.06
C HIS A 184 -6.91 -12.16 10.12
N TYR A 185 -6.62 -11.73 11.36
CA TYR A 185 -7.60 -11.72 12.44
C TYR A 185 -8.84 -10.88 12.08
N ALA A 186 -8.64 -9.63 11.62
CA ALA A 186 -9.74 -8.74 11.24
C ALA A 186 -10.56 -9.31 10.08
N TYR A 187 -9.91 -9.99 9.14
CA TYR A 187 -10.61 -10.64 8.03
C TYR A 187 -11.40 -11.89 8.47
N GLU A 188 -10.96 -12.63 9.48
CA GLU A 188 -11.70 -13.76 10.05
C GLU A 188 -12.87 -13.29 10.94
N HIS A 189 -12.74 -12.14 11.60
CA HIS A 189 -13.71 -11.59 12.57
C HIS A 189 -14.44 -10.35 12.02
N LYS A 190 -15.10 -10.49 10.86
CA LYS A 190 -15.70 -9.37 10.11
C LYS A 190 -16.81 -8.61 10.84
N ASP A 191 -17.38 -9.20 11.87
CA ASP A 191 -18.45 -8.62 12.70
C ASP A 191 -17.89 -7.78 13.86
N GLU A 192 -16.57 -7.82 14.09
CA GLU A 192 -15.86 -6.91 15.01
C GLU A 192 -15.45 -5.65 14.24
N HIS A 193 -15.72 -4.47 14.82
CA HIS A 193 -15.58 -3.18 14.10
C HIS A 193 -14.71 -2.14 14.83
N ASP A 194 -14.61 -2.22 16.15
CA ASP A 194 -13.89 -1.25 16.99
C ASP A 194 -12.76 -1.90 17.80
N ASP A 195 -12.16 -2.97 17.27
CA ASP A 195 -11.02 -3.67 17.85
C ASP A 195 -9.69 -3.21 17.24
N LEU A 196 -8.57 -3.58 17.87
CA LEU A 196 -7.23 -3.20 17.44
C LEU A 196 -6.90 -3.71 16.02
N SER A 197 -7.35 -4.91 15.67
CA SER A 197 -7.02 -5.53 14.38
C SER A 197 -7.71 -4.78 13.24
N THR A 198 -8.99 -4.45 13.40
CA THR A 198 -9.73 -3.62 12.43
C THR A 198 -9.10 -2.24 12.29
N ASP A 199 -8.67 -1.64 13.40
CA ASP A 199 -7.98 -0.33 13.39
C ASP A 199 -6.62 -0.39 12.70
N LEU A 200 -5.89 -1.49 12.85
CA LEU A 200 -4.59 -1.70 12.20
C LEU A 200 -4.73 -1.89 10.68
N VAL A 201 -5.82 -2.47 10.19
CA VAL A 201 -6.12 -2.53 8.75
C VAL A 201 -6.24 -1.12 8.18
N TRP A 202 -6.93 -0.21 8.88
CA TRP A 202 -6.96 1.21 8.50
C TRP A 202 -5.59 1.89 8.67
N TYR A 203 -4.87 1.60 9.76
CA TYR A 203 -3.54 2.15 10.01
C TYR A 203 -2.55 1.79 8.89
N LEU A 204 -2.60 0.58 8.34
CA LEU A 204 -1.75 0.18 7.22
C LEU A 204 -1.92 1.08 5.99
N TRP A 205 -3.07 1.74 5.82
CA TRP A 205 -3.26 2.68 4.71
C TRP A 205 -2.59 4.05 4.94
N THR A 206 -2.48 4.53 6.18
CA THR A 206 -2.11 5.94 6.44
C THR A 206 -1.09 6.17 7.56
N GLY A 207 -0.74 5.14 8.31
CA GLY A 207 0.14 5.22 9.47
C GLY A 207 1.61 5.38 9.09
N LYS A 208 2.35 6.19 9.87
CA LYS A 208 3.75 6.52 9.55
C LYS A 208 4.71 5.33 9.57
N TYR A 209 4.36 4.27 10.28
CA TYR A 209 5.13 3.01 10.39
C TYR A 209 4.53 1.88 9.55
N SER A 210 3.54 2.17 8.70
CA SER A 210 2.99 1.17 7.79
C SER A 210 4.00 0.74 6.74
N SER A 211 4.08 -0.58 6.49
CA SER A 211 4.83 -1.18 5.39
C SER A 211 4.16 -0.97 4.01
N LEU A 212 2.93 -0.47 3.97
CA LEU A 212 2.16 -0.23 2.73
C LEU A 212 2.03 1.24 2.37
N PHE A 213 2.07 2.16 3.34
CA PHE A 213 1.84 3.59 3.09
C PHE A 213 3.12 4.30 2.60
N GLY A 214 4.21 4.18 3.36
CA GLY A 214 5.51 4.77 3.00
C GLY A 214 5.62 6.29 3.14
N LYS A 215 4.72 6.94 3.88
CA LYS A 215 4.78 8.38 4.16
C LYS A 215 4.50 8.65 5.63
N ARG A 216 4.87 9.83 6.12
CA ARG A 216 4.68 10.24 7.52
C ARG A 216 3.27 10.70 7.83
N ALA A 217 2.54 11.22 6.85
CA ALA A 217 1.16 11.65 7.00
C ALA A 217 0.48 11.75 5.62
N MET A 218 -0.84 11.61 5.61
CA MET A 218 -1.70 11.90 4.47
C MET A 218 -2.23 13.33 4.62
N THR A 219 -1.97 14.22 3.65
CA THR A 219 -2.35 15.65 3.76
C THR A 219 -3.62 15.96 2.98
N THR A 220 -4.61 15.07 3.04
CA THR A 220 -5.85 15.17 2.24
C THR A 220 -6.67 16.38 2.64
N PHE A 221 -6.86 16.61 3.94
CA PHE A 221 -7.58 17.78 4.47
C PHE A 221 -6.95 19.08 3.98
N GLU A 222 -5.63 19.18 4.08
CA GLU A 222 -4.86 20.35 3.70
C GLU A 222 -5.01 20.65 2.21
N ARG A 223 -5.00 19.62 1.36
CA ARG A 223 -5.19 19.76 -0.09
C ARG A 223 -6.55 20.33 -0.47
N TYR A 224 -7.60 20.04 0.30
CA TYR A 224 -8.94 20.56 0.03
C TYR A 224 -9.16 21.96 0.61
N PHE A 225 -8.67 22.20 1.83
CA PHE A 225 -9.11 23.33 2.63
C PHE A 225 -8.03 24.37 2.92
N ILE A 226 -6.76 24.11 2.61
CA ILE A 226 -5.65 25.01 2.93
C ILE A 226 -4.93 25.44 1.65
N GLN A 227 -4.79 26.75 1.45
CA GLN A 227 -4.14 27.30 0.26
C GLN A 227 -2.61 27.11 0.28
N ASP A 228 -1.98 27.13 1.46
CA ASP A 228 -0.53 27.01 1.59
C ASP A 228 -0.07 25.60 1.22
N LYS A 229 0.54 25.49 0.03
CA LYS A 229 1.08 24.24 -0.52
C LYS A 229 2.19 23.61 0.31
N LYS A 230 2.81 24.33 1.26
CA LYS A 230 3.78 23.73 2.19
C LYS A 230 3.12 22.65 3.04
N THR A 231 1.87 22.87 3.44
CA THR A 231 1.06 21.93 4.24
C THR A 231 0.65 20.68 3.45
N HIS A 232 0.78 20.70 2.11
CA HIS A 232 0.42 19.57 1.23
C HIS A 232 1.56 18.55 1.07
N LYS A 233 2.72 18.81 1.69
CA LYS A 233 3.91 17.99 1.53
C LYS A 233 3.82 16.76 2.43
N GLU A 234 3.70 15.60 1.81
CA GLU A 234 3.76 14.32 2.49
C GLU A 234 5.22 13.86 2.54
N LYS A 235 5.88 13.96 3.70
CA LYS A 235 7.26 13.47 3.88
C LYS A 235 7.26 11.94 3.67
N LYS A 236 8.09 11.47 2.73
CA LYS A 236 8.27 10.04 2.48
C LYS A 236 9.06 9.39 3.62
N ASN A 237 8.88 8.09 3.83
CA ASN A 237 9.75 7.32 4.71
C ASN A 237 11.20 7.33 4.16
N PRO A 238 12.23 7.47 5.02
CA PRO A 238 13.64 7.41 4.64
C PRO A 238 14.01 6.22 3.74
N TYR A 239 13.32 5.09 3.88
CA TYR A 239 13.39 3.94 2.97
C TYR A 239 13.56 4.31 1.49
N TYR A 240 12.81 5.29 0.97
CA TYR A 240 12.82 5.57 -0.46
C TYR A 240 14.12 6.15 -1.01
N HIS A 241 14.94 6.79 -0.18
CA HIS A 241 16.26 7.25 -0.58
C HIS A 241 17.36 6.30 -0.08
N LEU A 242 17.21 5.72 1.10
CA LEU A 242 18.17 4.76 1.65
C LEU A 242 18.16 3.40 0.94
N ARG A 243 17.11 3.05 0.19
CA ARG A 243 17.09 1.85 -0.68
C ARG A 243 18.12 1.89 -1.82
N GLU A 244 18.81 3.02 -2.02
CA GLU A 244 19.92 3.16 -2.96
C GLU A 244 21.27 2.80 -2.33
N ASP A 245 21.34 2.73 -0.99
CA ASP A 245 22.54 2.35 -0.25
C ASP A 245 22.61 0.82 -0.06
N GLU A 246 23.69 0.21 -0.53
CA GLU A 246 23.92 -1.22 -0.42
C GLU A 246 23.99 -1.72 1.02
N ALA A 247 24.61 -0.97 1.93
CA ALA A 247 24.75 -1.38 3.33
C ALA A 247 23.38 -1.43 4.03
N VAL A 248 22.51 -0.46 3.74
CA VAL A 248 21.14 -0.44 4.27
C VAL A 248 20.32 -1.60 3.70
N VAL A 249 20.45 -1.88 2.39
CA VAL A 249 19.76 -3.01 1.76
C VAL A 249 20.21 -4.35 2.34
N LYS A 250 21.52 -4.53 2.58
CA LYS A 250 22.06 -5.71 3.26
C LYS A 250 21.52 -5.89 4.66
N LYS A 251 21.44 -4.80 5.42
CA LYS A 251 20.84 -4.81 6.77
C LYS A 251 19.36 -5.19 6.74
N MET A 252 18.59 -4.67 5.77
CA MET A 252 17.20 -5.08 5.57
C MET A 252 17.08 -6.56 5.19
N LEU A 253 17.99 -7.13 4.40
CA LEU A 253 17.98 -8.57 4.12
C LEU A 253 18.22 -9.39 5.39
N GLN A 254 19.17 -8.98 6.23
CA GLN A 254 19.47 -9.65 7.50
C GLN A 254 18.27 -9.63 8.46
N GLU A 255 17.58 -8.49 8.57
CA GLU A 255 16.35 -8.34 9.39
C GLU A 255 15.28 -9.38 9.01
N PHE A 256 15.26 -9.81 7.74
CA PHE A 256 14.31 -10.79 7.24
C PHE A 256 14.88 -12.22 7.17
N ASP A 257 15.97 -12.50 7.89
CA ASP A 257 16.69 -13.78 7.90
C ASP A 257 17.14 -14.24 6.51
N LEU A 258 17.57 -13.31 5.65
CA LEU A 258 18.12 -13.59 4.33
C LEU A 258 19.62 -13.29 4.28
N ASP A 259 20.31 -13.96 3.35
CA ASP A 259 21.73 -13.74 3.11
C ASP A 259 21.94 -12.35 2.47
N PRO A 260 22.66 -11.41 3.12
CA PRO A 260 22.92 -10.08 2.55
C PRO A 260 23.84 -10.10 1.32
N GLU A 261 24.71 -11.10 1.19
CA GLU A 261 25.69 -11.22 0.10
C GLU A 261 25.09 -11.87 -1.15
N GLN A 262 24.09 -12.72 -1.01
CA GLN A 262 23.40 -13.34 -2.15
C GLN A 262 22.02 -12.76 -2.44
N GLY A 263 21.29 -12.37 -1.40
CA GLY A 263 19.91 -11.92 -1.49
C GLY A 263 19.75 -10.58 -2.18
N ARG A 264 18.51 -10.35 -2.64
CA ARG A 264 18.06 -9.09 -3.24
C ARG A 264 16.68 -8.74 -2.69
N ILE A 265 16.39 -7.44 -2.66
CA ILE A 265 15.05 -6.93 -2.37
C ILE A 265 14.39 -6.53 -3.68
N ILE A 266 13.17 -7.02 -3.89
CA ILE A 266 12.32 -6.74 -5.04
C ILE A 266 11.14 -5.92 -4.52
N ASN A 267 11.05 -4.66 -4.94
CA ASN A 267 10.11 -3.68 -4.41
C ASN A 267 9.16 -3.14 -5.49
N GLY A 268 7.89 -2.95 -5.13
CA GLY A 268 6.87 -2.31 -5.96
C GLY A 268 6.49 -0.91 -5.49
N HIS A 269 5.20 -0.56 -5.66
CA HIS A 269 4.46 0.60 -5.12
C HIS A 269 4.81 1.98 -5.68
N THR A 270 6.09 2.29 -5.84
CA THR A 270 6.53 3.58 -6.39
C THR A 270 7.03 3.40 -7.82
N PRO A 271 6.36 4.00 -8.82
CA PRO A 271 6.79 3.92 -10.21
C PRO A 271 8.20 4.50 -10.39
N VAL A 272 9.03 3.81 -11.16
CA VAL A 272 10.37 4.29 -11.55
C VAL A 272 10.23 5.33 -12.65
N LYS A 273 10.85 6.50 -12.46
CA LYS A 273 10.85 7.59 -13.45
C LYS A 273 12.07 7.49 -14.36
N GLU A 274 12.10 6.51 -15.25
CA GLU A 274 13.22 6.29 -16.16
C GLU A 274 13.51 7.52 -17.03
N ARG A 275 12.46 8.23 -17.45
CA ARG A 275 12.57 9.48 -18.21
C ARG A 275 13.37 10.56 -17.48
N ASP A 276 13.34 10.56 -16.14
CA ASP A 276 14.07 11.51 -15.30
C ASP A 276 15.48 11.00 -14.93
N GLY A 277 15.91 9.87 -15.51
CA GLY A 277 17.21 9.23 -15.26
C GLY A 277 17.23 8.25 -14.09
N GLU A 278 16.07 7.94 -13.47
CA GLU A 278 16.00 6.95 -12.39
C GLU A 278 16.21 5.53 -12.94
N THR A 279 17.04 4.74 -12.25
CA THR A 279 17.25 3.32 -12.56
C THR A 279 16.40 2.40 -11.66
N PRO A 280 15.79 1.33 -12.22
CA PRO A 280 15.12 0.30 -11.44
C PRO A 280 16.10 -0.62 -10.69
N ILE A 281 17.37 -0.66 -11.11
CA ILE A 281 18.45 -1.39 -10.45
C ILE A 281 19.18 -0.40 -9.55
N LYS A 282 19.08 -0.60 -8.24
CA LYS A 282 19.64 0.27 -7.19
C LYS A 282 20.58 -0.53 -6.29
N ALA A 283 21.37 0.16 -5.47
CA ALA A 283 22.22 -0.47 -4.46
C ALA A 283 23.10 -1.60 -5.04
N ASN A 284 23.82 -1.32 -6.14
CA ASN A 284 24.68 -2.28 -6.84
C ASN A 284 23.98 -3.61 -7.21
N GLY A 285 22.71 -3.56 -7.58
CA GLY A 285 21.94 -4.75 -7.97
C GLY A 285 21.26 -5.50 -6.82
N LYS A 286 21.37 -4.99 -5.59
CA LYS A 286 20.71 -5.56 -4.40
C LYS A 286 19.25 -5.11 -4.25
N MET A 287 18.86 -4.00 -4.85
CA MET A 287 17.50 -3.48 -4.82
C MET A 287 16.95 -3.38 -6.24
N LEU A 288 15.84 -4.05 -6.50
CA LEU A 288 15.15 -4.08 -7.79
C LEU A 288 13.76 -3.49 -7.65
N VAL A 289 13.53 -2.32 -8.25
CA VAL A 289 12.22 -1.67 -8.26
C VAL A 289 11.51 -2.02 -9.56
N ILE A 290 10.41 -2.77 -9.47
CA ILE A 290 9.71 -3.37 -10.63
C ILE A 290 8.38 -2.69 -10.96
N ASP A 291 8.08 -1.55 -10.34
CA ASP A 291 6.88 -0.78 -10.66
C ASP A 291 7.14 0.15 -11.86
N GLY A 292 6.63 -0.25 -13.02
CA GLY A 292 6.87 0.43 -14.31
C GLY A 292 5.66 1.17 -14.88
N GLY A 293 4.63 1.47 -14.08
CA GLY A 293 3.51 2.28 -14.56
C GLY A 293 2.55 1.54 -15.49
N PHE A 294 2.17 0.31 -15.14
CA PHE A 294 1.19 -0.52 -15.87
C PHE A 294 -0.14 0.21 -16.17
N SER A 295 -0.48 1.21 -15.36
CA SER A 295 -1.60 2.11 -15.61
C SER A 295 -1.22 3.22 -16.59
N LYS A 296 -2.02 3.38 -17.65
CA LYS A 296 -1.90 4.44 -18.68
C LYS A 296 -1.65 5.83 -18.09
N ALA A 297 -2.26 6.14 -16.95
CA ALA A 297 -2.11 7.44 -16.30
C ALA A 297 -0.66 7.76 -15.88
N TYR A 298 0.14 6.73 -15.57
CA TYR A 298 1.51 6.87 -15.11
C TYR A 298 2.55 6.77 -16.23
N GLN A 299 2.19 6.24 -17.40
CA GLN A 299 3.11 6.03 -18.53
C GLN A 299 3.77 7.33 -19.01
N SER A 300 3.06 8.46 -18.96
CA SER A 300 3.62 9.80 -19.29
C SER A 300 4.74 10.25 -18.33
N THR A 301 4.74 9.70 -17.12
CA THR A 301 5.70 9.99 -16.05
C THR A 301 6.83 8.96 -16.02
N THR A 302 6.54 7.68 -16.23
CA THR A 302 7.54 6.59 -16.17
C THR A 302 8.34 6.47 -17.47
N GLY A 303 7.73 6.74 -18.63
CA GLY A 303 8.34 6.58 -19.94
C GLY A 303 8.33 5.14 -20.48
N ILE A 304 7.80 4.19 -19.71
CA ILE A 304 7.70 2.76 -20.04
C ILE A 304 6.32 2.21 -19.70
N ALA A 305 5.97 1.04 -20.23
CA ALA A 305 4.70 0.35 -19.98
C ALA A 305 4.76 -0.59 -18.75
N GLY A 306 5.95 -1.00 -18.33
CA GLY A 306 6.12 -1.92 -17.21
C GLY A 306 7.49 -2.60 -17.21
N TYR A 307 7.77 -3.33 -16.13
CA TYR A 307 8.90 -4.25 -16.06
C TYR A 307 8.44 -5.70 -15.93
N THR A 308 9.28 -6.62 -16.40
CA THR A 308 9.18 -8.04 -16.09
C THR A 308 10.51 -8.52 -15.55
N LEU A 309 10.48 -9.11 -14.36
CA LEU A 309 11.64 -9.73 -13.73
C LEU A 309 11.61 -11.24 -14.03
N LEU A 310 12.61 -11.71 -14.75
CA LEU A 310 12.83 -13.12 -15.04
C LEU A 310 13.87 -13.67 -14.07
N TYR A 311 13.55 -14.80 -13.43
CA TYR A 311 14.45 -15.51 -12.52
C TYR A 311 14.60 -16.96 -12.97
N ASN A 312 15.83 -17.41 -13.22
CA ASN A 312 16.12 -18.79 -13.60
C ASN A 312 17.39 -19.29 -12.90
N SER A 313 17.82 -20.52 -13.22
CA SER A 313 18.98 -21.15 -12.57
C SER A 313 20.33 -20.44 -12.79
N PHE A 314 20.40 -19.47 -13.70
CA PHE A 314 21.60 -18.71 -14.05
C PHE A 314 21.53 -17.25 -13.57
N GLY A 315 20.43 -16.81 -12.95
CA GLY A 315 20.34 -15.48 -12.37
C GLY A 315 19.06 -14.71 -12.73
N MET A 316 19.18 -13.38 -12.70
CA MET A 316 18.08 -12.43 -12.83
C MET A 316 18.20 -11.51 -14.03
N GLN A 317 17.09 -11.30 -14.72
CA GLN A 317 17.01 -10.38 -15.85
C GLN A 317 15.78 -9.50 -15.72
N LEU A 318 15.99 -8.20 -15.85
CA LEU A 318 14.94 -7.21 -15.84
C LEU A 318 14.68 -6.75 -17.28
N VAL A 319 13.46 -6.95 -17.75
CA VAL A 319 13.02 -6.53 -19.08
C VAL A 319 12.12 -5.30 -18.91
N ALA A 320 12.50 -4.18 -19.52
CA ALA A 320 11.68 -2.98 -19.60
C ALA A 320 10.86 -3.00 -20.89
N HIS A 321 9.55 -2.84 -20.76
CA HIS A 321 8.61 -2.84 -21.89
C HIS A 321 8.28 -1.42 -22.30
N GLN A 322 8.40 -1.12 -23.60
CA GLN A 322 7.97 0.18 -24.14
C GLN A 322 6.47 0.22 -24.42
N GLN A 323 5.96 1.42 -24.73
CA GLN A 323 4.55 1.60 -25.03
C GLN A 323 4.18 0.94 -26.36
N PHE A 324 3.08 0.22 -26.37
CA PHE A 324 2.45 -0.26 -27.60
C PHE A 324 1.74 0.91 -28.28
N ASN A 325 2.30 1.41 -29.37
CA ASN A 325 1.83 2.65 -30.02
C ASN A 325 0.59 2.44 -30.91
N SER A 326 0.52 1.36 -31.71
CA SER A 326 -0.70 0.78 -32.34
C SER A 326 -0.31 -0.36 -33.31
N LYS A 327 -1.31 -1.16 -33.77
CA LYS A 327 -1.08 -2.18 -34.80
C LYS A 327 -0.69 -1.58 -36.15
N GLU A 328 -1.32 -0.47 -36.53
CA GLU A 328 -1.02 0.22 -37.79
C GLU A 328 0.41 0.75 -37.80
N ASN A 329 0.86 1.35 -36.70
CA ASN A 329 2.21 1.92 -36.60
C ASN A 329 3.30 0.84 -36.64
N MET A 330 3.07 -0.34 -36.02
CA MET A 330 4.00 -1.49 -36.15
C MET A 330 4.08 -2.02 -37.58
N LEU A 331 2.95 -2.08 -38.30
CA LEU A 331 2.93 -2.55 -39.69
C LEU A 331 3.59 -1.56 -40.66
N GLU A 332 3.53 -0.26 -40.36
CA GLU A 332 4.15 0.80 -41.17
C GLU A 332 5.65 0.99 -40.89
N THR A 333 6.07 0.92 -39.63
CA THR A 333 7.48 1.18 -39.22
C THR A 333 8.35 -0.07 -39.19
N GLY A 334 7.75 -1.26 -39.07
CA GLY A 334 8.48 -2.50 -38.87
C GLY A 334 9.21 -2.57 -37.51
N GLU A 335 8.94 -1.63 -36.59
CA GLU A 335 9.50 -1.64 -35.25
C GLU A 335 8.82 -2.74 -34.42
N ASP A 336 9.54 -3.84 -34.21
CA ASP A 336 9.21 -4.83 -33.19
C ASP A 336 9.33 -4.18 -31.81
N GLU A 337 8.48 -4.54 -30.84
CA GLU A 337 8.48 -3.91 -29.51
C GLU A 337 9.90 -3.96 -28.90
N LEU A 338 10.59 -2.82 -28.88
CA LEU A 338 11.95 -2.71 -28.37
C LEU A 338 11.93 -2.89 -26.85
N SER A 339 12.05 -4.13 -26.39
CA SER A 339 12.25 -4.45 -24.99
C SER A 339 13.73 -4.29 -24.63
N ILE A 340 14.03 -3.43 -23.65
CA ILE A 340 15.40 -3.24 -23.17
C ILE A 340 15.64 -4.31 -22.10
N ARG A 341 16.54 -5.26 -22.39
CA ARG A 341 16.97 -6.29 -21.44
C ARG A 341 18.15 -5.78 -20.61
N ARG A 342 17.97 -5.69 -19.30
CA ARG A 342 19.02 -5.39 -18.32
C ARG A 342 19.34 -6.67 -17.54
N VAL A 343 20.57 -7.12 -17.62
CA VAL A 343 21.04 -8.25 -16.81
C VAL A 343 21.39 -7.72 -15.43
N VAL A 344 20.76 -8.28 -14.39
CA VAL A 344 20.95 -7.84 -13.01
C VAL A 344 22.08 -8.64 -12.37
N ASP A 345 22.13 -9.94 -12.67
CA ASP A 345 23.18 -10.83 -12.19
C ASP A 345 23.28 -12.06 -13.08
N GLU A 346 24.52 -12.47 -13.36
CA GLU A 346 24.87 -13.78 -13.91
C GLU A 346 25.50 -14.59 -12.78
N GLU A 347 24.73 -15.51 -12.20
CA GLU A 347 25.25 -16.41 -11.18
C GLU A 347 26.34 -17.28 -11.81
N LEU A 348 27.57 -17.15 -11.29
CA LEU A 348 28.73 -17.95 -11.74
C LEU A 348 28.50 -19.45 -11.48
N GLU A 349 27.67 -19.79 -10.48
CA GLU A 349 27.25 -21.15 -10.18
C GLU A 349 25.73 -21.34 -10.39
N ARG A 350 25.38 -22.39 -11.13
CA ARG A 350 23.99 -22.71 -11.44
C ARG A 350 23.22 -23.11 -10.17
N LYS A 351 22.12 -22.42 -9.88
CA LYS A 351 21.17 -22.82 -8.82
C LYS A 351 20.43 -24.10 -9.18
N LEU A 352 20.37 -25.04 -8.24
CA LEU A 352 19.65 -26.31 -8.36
C LEU A 352 18.31 -26.23 -7.62
N ILE A 353 17.39 -27.16 -7.93
CA ILE A 353 16.07 -27.20 -7.28
C ILE A 353 16.21 -27.31 -5.75
N ARG A 354 17.19 -28.08 -5.25
CA ARG A 354 17.45 -28.24 -3.81
C ARG A 354 17.76 -26.92 -3.10
N ASP A 355 18.24 -25.91 -3.83
CA ASP A 355 18.62 -24.59 -3.30
C ASP A 355 17.44 -23.61 -3.29
N THR A 356 16.24 -24.05 -3.70
CA THR A 356 15.01 -23.24 -3.74
C THR A 356 14.10 -23.54 -2.55
N ASN A 357 13.12 -22.66 -2.29
CA ASN A 357 12.08 -22.93 -1.29
C ASN A 357 11.37 -24.26 -1.56
N LYS A 358 11.08 -24.56 -2.84
CA LYS A 358 10.44 -25.83 -3.23
C LYS A 358 11.35 -27.03 -2.96
N GLY A 359 12.66 -26.88 -3.17
CA GLY A 359 13.66 -27.89 -2.80
C GLY A 359 13.65 -28.20 -1.31
N ALA A 360 13.61 -27.16 -0.48
CA ALA A 360 13.52 -27.31 0.97
C ALA A 360 12.22 -28.00 1.42
N GLU A 361 11.08 -27.68 0.81
CA GLU A 361 9.81 -28.39 1.05
C GLU A 361 9.90 -29.88 0.67
N LEU A 362 10.40 -30.18 -0.54
CA LEU A 362 10.58 -31.56 -1.01
C LEU A 362 11.52 -32.35 -0.10
N GLN A 363 12.60 -31.72 0.40
CA GLN A 363 13.51 -32.35 1.33
C GLN A 363 12.83 -32.67 2.67
N LYS A 364 12.03 -31.75 3.22
CA LYS A 364 11.22 -32.02 4.42
C LYS A 364 10.25 -33.17 4.21
N GLU A 365 9.57 -33.22 3.05
CA GLU A 365 8.68 -34.34 2.71
C GLU A 365 9.43 -35.68 2.65
N ILE A 366 10.60 -35.72 2.02
CA ILE A 366 11.47 -36.90 1.98
C ILE A 366 11.84 -37.35 3.40
N ASP A 367 12.24 -36.42 4.27
CA ASP A 367 12.68 -36.74 5.62
C ASP A 367 11.51 -37.25 6.49
N MET A 368 10.32 -36.67 6.36
CA MET A 368 9.11 -37.17 7.00
C MET A 368 8.74 -38.58 6.54
N LEU A 369 8.80 -38.85 5.23
CA LEU A 369 8.52 -40.18 4.68
C LEU A 369 9.53 -41.22 5.15
N LYS A 370 10.81 -40.86 5.22
CA LYS A 370 11.87 -41.73 5.80
C LYS A 370 11.62 -42.02 7.27
N ALA A 371 11.23 -41.02 8.07
CA ALA A 371 10.90 -41.22 9.48
C ALA A 371 9.70 -42.16 9.65
N LEU A 372 8.65 -41.99 8.84
CA LEU A 372 7.46 -42.85 8.85
C LEU A 372 7.80 -44.29 8.45
N MET A 373 8.65 -44.47 7.44
CA MET A 373 9.18 -45.78 7.03
C MET A 373 9.93 -46.44 8.19
N ASN A 374 10.90 -45.73 8.80
CA ASN A 374 11.67 -46.26 9.93
C ASN A 374 10.77 -46.68 11.09
N TYR A 375 9.79 -45.85 11.45
CA TYR A 375 8.81 -46.19 12.49
C TYR A 375 8.02 -47.46 12.18
N ARG A 376 7.56 -47.62 10.92
CA ARG A 376 6.74 -48.76 10.49
C ARG A 376 7.54 -50.06 10.41
N TYR A 377 8.81 -50.00 10.02
CA TYR A 377 9.63 -51.20 9.80
C TYR A 377 10.50 -51.59 11.00
N MET A 378 10.82 -50.68 11.93
CA MET A 378 11.52 -51.06 13.18
C MET A 378 10.59 -51.67 14.24
N LYS A 379 9.28 -51.38 14.23
CA LYS A 379 8.30 -52.07 15.11
C LYS A 379 8.06 -53.54 14.77
N LYS A 380 8.49 -54.02 13.61
CA LYS A 380 8.38 -55.45 13.24
C LYS A 380 9.55 -56.31 13.72
N SER A 381 10.61 -55.72 14.25
CA SER A 381 11.83 -56.46 14.63
C SER A 381 11.94 -56.76 16.12
N THR A 382 10.92 -56.44 16.93
CA THR A 382 10.93 -56.64 18.40
C THR A 382 9.94 -57.73 18.89
N HIS A 383 9.41 -58.54 17.98
CA HIS A 383 8.59 -59.72 18.30
C HIS A 383 9.14 -60.96 17.59
N TYR A 384 10.31 -61.42 18.02
CA TYR A 384 10.78 -62.78 17.81
C TYR A 384 11.50 -63.29 19.04
#